data_AF-A0A3D0ZWJ6-F1
#
_entry.id   AF-A0A3D0ZWJ6-F1
#
_cell.length_a   1.000
_cell.length_b   1.000
_cell.length_c   1.000
_cell.angle_alpha   90.00
_cell.angle_beta   90.00
_cell.angle_gamma   90.00
#
_symmetry.space_group_name_H-M   'P 1'
#
loop_
_entity.id
_entity.type
_entity.pdbx_description
1 polymer ?
#
loop_
_entity_poly.entity_id
_entity_poly.type
_entity_poly.pdbx_seq_one_letter_code
_entity_poly.pdbx_strand_id
1 'polypeptide(L)' 'VSELLDFPDDHAVAAMIAIGEPVRQLTRLKRNPVEEFTFIDRFSGPSFTGKPSS' A
#
# COMPACT_ATOMS: atom_id res chain seq x y z
N VAL A 1 -9.01 -19.47 8.88
CA VAL A 1 -7.66 -19.21 8.31
C VAL A 1 -6.56 -19.57 9.31
N SER A 2 -6.65 -19.13 10.57
CA SER A 2 -5.68 -19.48 11.61
C SER A 2 -5.56 -20.99 11.85
N GLU A 3 -6.70 -21.67 12.05
CA GLU A 3 -6.79 -23.13 12.25
C GLU A 3 -6.28 -23.96 11.06
N LEU A 4 -6.35 -23.41 9.83
CA LEU A 4 -5.87 -24.10 8.63
C LEU A 4 -4.34 -24.08 8.52
N LEU A 5 -3.71 -23.13 9.18
CA LEU A 5 -2.26 -22.91 9.19
C LEU A 5 -1.63 -23.25 10.54
N ASP A 6 -2.44 -23.70 11.50
CA ASP A 6 -2.06 -24.09 12.85
C ASP A 6 -1.20 -23.02 13.56
N PHE A 7 -1.66 -21.75 13.50
CA PHE A 7 -0.96 -20.67 14.20
C PHE A 7 -1.16 -20.74 15.71
N PRO A 8 -0.14 -20.36 16.51
CA PRO A 8 -0.30 -20.10 17.93
C PRO A 8 -1.28 -18.94 18.22
N ASP A 9 -1.83 -18.88 19.43
CA ASP A 9 -2.87 -17.92 19.85
C ASP A 9 -2.44 -16.44 19.75
N ASP A 10 -1.14 -16.17 19.80
CA ASP A 10 -0.55 -14.83 19.72
C ASP A 10 -0.16 -14.39 18.30
N HIS A 11 -0.47 -15.21 17.29
CA HIS A 11 -0.13 -14.95 15.89
C HIS A 11 -1.34 -14.61 15.03
N ALA A 12 -1.16 -13.69 14.07
CA ALA A 12 -2.18 -13.30 13.12
C ALA A 12 -1.62 -13.11 11.72
N VAL A 13 -2.45 -13.35 10.70
CA VAL A 13 -2.10 -13.07 9.30
C VAL A 13 -2.16 -11.56 9.05
N ALA A 14 -1.02 -10.96 8.65
CA ALA A 14 -0.95 -9.54 8.34
C ALA A 14 -1.40 -9.21 6.91
N ALA A 15 -1.09 -10.08 5.94
CA ALA A 15 -1.44 -9.92 4.54
C ALA A 15 -1.39 -11.26 3.79
N MET A 16 -2.02 -11.31 2.62
CA MET A 16 -1.95 -12.43 1.68
C MET A 16 -1.66 -11.89 0.27
N ILE A 17 -0.78 -12.57 -0.45
CA ILE A 17 -0.45 -12.25 -1.84
C ILE A 17 -0.83 -13.45 -2.70
N ALA A 18 -1.74 -13.25 -3.66
CA ALA A 18 -2.05 -14.26 -4.66
C ALA A 18 -1.03 -14.20 -5.80
N ILE A 19 -0.48 -15.35 -6.17
CA ILE A 19 0.51 -15.50 -7.26
C ILE A 19 -0.08 -16.44 -8.31
N GLY A 20 0.03 -16.07 -9.58
CA GLY A 20 -0.46 -16.84 -10.71
C GLY A 20 -0.62 -15.97 -11.96
N GLU A 21 -1.12 -16.57 -13.04
CA GLU A 21 -1.45 -15.84 -14.26
C GLU A 21 -2.85 -15.19 -14.13
N PRO A 22 -2.96 -13.86 -14.21
CA PRO A 22 -4.23 -13.17 -14.05
C PRO A 22 -5.12 -13.37 -15.28
N VAL A 23 -6.27 -14.04 -15.12
CA VAL A 23 -7.29 -14.18 -16.17
C VAL A 23 -7.83 -12.83 -16.64
N ARG A 24 -7.82 -11.83 -15.75
CA ARG A 24 -8.17 -10.44 -16.07
C ARG A 24 -7.24 -9.48 -15.34
N GLN A 25 -6.51 -8.66 -16.10
CA GLN A 25 -5.69 -7.60 -15.53
C GLN A 25 -6.51 -6.32 -15.29
N LEU A 26 -6.53 -5.83 -14.05
CA LEU A 26 -7.16 -4.56 -13.70
C LEU A 26 -6.20 -3.41 -14.08
N THR A 27 -6.64 -2.50 -14.94
CA THR A 27 -5.79 -1.43 -15.51
C THR A 27 -6.14 -0.02 -15.04
N ARG A 28 -7.20 0.17 -14.24
CA ARG A 28 -7.68 1.49 -13.78
C ARG A 28 -7.65 1.62 -12.26
N LEU A 29 -6.51 1.27 -11.66
CA LEU A 29 -6.28 1.51 -10.24
C LEU A 29 -6.15 3.03 -10.02
N LYS A 30 -7.01 3.58 -9.17
CA LYS A 30 -6.92 4.99 -8.79
C LYS A 30 -5.95 5.12 -7.63
N ARG A 31 -5.09 6.13 -7.71
CA ARG A 31 -4.20 6.55 -6.62
C ARG A 31 -4.65 7.94 -6.16
N ASN A 32 -4.45 8.22 -4.88
CA ASN A 32 -4.60 9.58 -4.39
C ASN A 32 -3.46 10.46 -4.94
N PRO A 33 -3.69 11.77 -5.11
CA PRO A 33 -2.64 12.73 -5.39
C PRO A 33 -1.48 12.64 -4.38
N VAL A 34 -0.25 12.87 -4.83
CA VAL A 34 0.97 12.67 -4.03
C VAL A 34 1.03 13.67 -2.86
N GLU A 35 0.59 14.89 -3.12
CA GLU A 35 0.52 16.01 -2.18
C GLU A 35 -0.40 15.73 -0.97
N GLU A 36 -1.30 14.75 -1.05
CA GLU A 36 -2.21 14.39 0.05
C GLU A 36 -1.55 13.54 1.14
N PHE A 37 -0.47 12.82 0.82
CA PHE A 37 0.15 11.87 1.76
C PHE A 37 1.66 12.03 1.92
N THR A 38 2.26 13.00 1.24
CA THR A 38 3.71 13.27 1.33
C THR A 38 4.00 14.67 1.87
N PHE A 39 4.93 14.73 2.81
CA PHE A 39 5.30 15.94 3.53
C PHE A 39 6.82 16.13 3.54
N ILE A 40 7.29 17.37 3.57
CA ILE A 40 8.72 17.72 3.63
C ILE A 40 9.17 17.77 5.10
N ASP A 41 10.27 17.09 5.41
CA ASP A 41 10.96 16.97 6.71
C ASP A 41 10.19 16.32 7.87
N ARG A 42 8.88 16.51 7.96
CA ARG A 42 8.04 16.07 9.08
C ARG A 42 6.61 15.81 8.64
N PHE A 43 5.89 14.95 9.37
CA PHE A 43 4.50 14.57 9.07
C PHE A 43 3.51 15.75 9.07
N SER A 44 3.78 16.82 9.81
CA SER A 44 2.99 18.06 9.80
C SER A 44 3.63 19.17 8.96
N GLY A 45 4.58 18.81 8.10
CA GLY A 45 5.34 19.73 7.27
C GLY A 45 4.54 20.15 6.04
N PRO A 46 5.12 21.02 5.19
CA PRO A 46 4.49 21.38 3.93
C PRO A 46 4.31 20.14 3.04
N SER A 47 3.17 20.07 2.35
CA SER A 47 2.95 19.05 1.30
C SER A 47 4.01 19.18 0.21
N PHE A 48 4.44 18.04 -0.33
CA PHE A 48 5.26 18.03 -1.54
C PHE A 48 4.45 18.57 -2.73
N THR A 49 4.97 19.59 -3.43
CA THR A 49 4.26 20.24 -4.55
C THR A 49 4.85 19.90 -5.92
N GLY A 50 5.82 18.98 -5.99
CA GLY A 50 6.21 18.33 -7.24
C GLY A 50 6.60 19.23 -8.40
N LYS A 51 7.13 20.44 -8.18
CA LYS A 51 7.74 21.21 -9.27
C LYS A 51 8.98 20.46 -9.75
N PRO A 52 9.06 20.01 -11.02
CA PRO A 52 10.31 19.51 -11.54
C PRO A 52 11.34 20.64 -11.48
N SER A 53 12.47 20.42 -10.82
CA SER A 53 13.64 21.27 -11.01
C SER A 53 14.02 21.17 -12.49
N SER A 54 14.17 22.34 -13.11
CA SER A 54 14.44 22.60 -14.53
C SER A 54 15.25 21.55 -15.29
#